data_AF-A0AAX1KQ90-F1
#
_entry.id   AF-A0AAX1KQ90-F1
#
_cell.length_a   1.000
_cell.length_b   1.000
_cell.length_c   1.000
_cell.angle_alpha   90.00
_cell.angle_beta   90.00
_cell.angle_gamma   90.00
#
_symmetry.space_group_name_H-M   'P 1'
#
loop_
_entity.id
_entity.type
_entity.pdbx_description
1 polymer ?
#
loop_
_entity_poly.entity_id
_entity_poly.type
_entity_poly.pdbx_seq_one_letter_code
_entity_poly.pdbx_strand_id
1 'polypeptide(L)'
;MCFLKNKSEVRKLYNYRKSDYAINKNSPNIVYRFHNEIIEITLEDYLEENPDKTEHDFAELKAQSDQIYYEQDRAESAQTRKDDSLTGLEESKVCATRPLDEEWEEKLTEFRNRLCARKAFEQLFEADVLTEIQKRRFCLYIFRGLSTRQIGRLEGTSHQAVAKSLNLAIEKLKKFFAEQG
;
A
#
# COMPACT_ATOMS: atom_id res chain seq x y z
N MET A 1 25.96 -3.97 -24.86
CA MET A 1 27.35 -3.95 -25.36
C MET A 1 28.20 -3.31 -24.28
N CYS A 2 29.08 -4.09 -23.66
CA CYS A 2 29.91 -3.68 -22.53
C CYS A 2 31.16 -3.00 -23.06
N PHE A 3 31.36 -1.71 -22.78
CA PHE A 3 32.58 -0.98 -23.09
C PHE A 3 33.78 -1.68 -22.43
N LEU A 4 34.71 -2.18 -23.24
CA LEU A 4 35.92 -2.85 -22.79
C LEU A 4 36.94 -1.78 -22.39
N LYS A 5 37.17 -1.68 -21.08
CA LYS A 5 38.05 -0.68 -20.45
C LYS A 5 39.49 -0.79 -20.97
N ASN A 6 39.89 0.11 -21.87
CA ASN A 6 41.29 0.51 -21.98
C ASN A 6 41.61 1.36 -20.74
N LYS A 7 42.42 0.80 -19.83
CA LYS A 7 42.92 1.47 -18.62
C LYS A 7 43.95 2.53 -19.02
N SER A 8 43.49 3.67 -19.53
CA SER A 8 44.30 4.88 -19.53
C SER A 8 44.45 5.37 -18.07
N GLU A 9 45.65 5.85 -17.76
CA GLU A 9 46.15 6.07 -16.41
C GLU A 9 45.19 6.88 -15.53
N VAL A 10 44.91 6.36 -14.33
CA VAL A 10 44.11 7.03 -13.30
C VAL A 10 44.83 8.31 -12.84
N ARG A 11 44.61 9.42 -13.56
CA ARG A 11 45.06 10.75 -13.15
C ARG A 11 44.18 11.24 -12.00
N LYS A 12 44.64 11.01 -10.77
CA LYS A 12 44.06 11.63 -9.56
C LYS A 12 44.63 13.03 -9.35
N LEU A 13 43.80 14.05 -9.55
CA LEU A 13 43.47 15.09 -8.57
C LEU A 13 42.47 16.06 -9.22
N TYR A 14 41.18 15.96 -8.90
CA TYR A 14 40.20 16.97 -9.35
C TYR A 14 39.45 17.62 -8.20
N ASN A 15 39.21 18.90 -8.41
CA ASN A 15 38.66 19.85 -7.47
C ASN A 15 37.15 19.60 -7.35
N TYR A 16 36.70 19.00 -6.24
CA TYR A 16 35.30 18.68 -5.94
C TYR A 16 34.33 19.88 -5.96
N ARG A 17 34.84 21.10 -6.22
CA ARG A 17 34.06 22.34 -6.31
C ARG A 17 33.34 22.55 -7.64
N LYS A 18 33.63 21.78 -8.68
CA LYS A 18 32.99 21.97 -10.00
C LYS A 18 31.86 20.94 -10.21
N SER A 19 30.74 21.40 -10.76
CA SER A 19 29.62 20.52 -11.13
C SER A 19 30.00 19.59 -12.27
N ASP A 20 29.29 18.47 -12.41
CA ASP A 20 29.51 17.49 -13.48
C ASP A 20 29.45 18.14 -14.86
N TYR A 21 28.47 19.04 -15.06
CA TYR A 21 28.37 19.87 -16.25
C TYR A 21 29.64 20.67 -16.51
N ALA A 22 30.17 21.37 -15.50
CA ALA A 22 31.37 22.18 -15.68
C ALA A 22 32.61 21.32 -15.99
N ILE A 23 32.66 20.07 -15.54
CA ILE A 23 33.76 19.14 -15.84
C ILE A 23 33.64 18.66 -17.29
N ASN A 24 32.47 18.18 -17.70
CA ASN A 24 32.24 17.71 -19.07
C ASN A 24 32.36 18.84 -20.10
N LYS A 25 31.81 20.02 -19.81
CA LYS A 25 31.76 21.15 -20.77
C LYS A 25 33.12 21.72 -21.10
N ASN A 26 34.02 21.76 -20.12
CA ASN A 26 35.37 22.29 -20.29
C ASN A 26 36.38 21.26 -20.83
N SER A 27 35.95 20.00 -20.98
CA SER A 27 36.75 18.94 -21.57
C SER A 27 36.47 18.82 -23.07
N PRO A 28 37.50 18.57 -23.91
CA PRO A 28 37.28 18.18 -25.31
C PRO A 28 36.66 16.79 -25.43
N ASN A 29 36.79 15.95 -24.40
CA ASN A 29 36.31 14.57 -24.35
C ASN A 29 34.97 14.47 -23.62
N ILE A 30 34.24 13.36 -23.81
CA ILE A 30 33.04 13.08 -23.01
C ILE A 30 33.48 12.54 -21.66
N VAL A 31 33.13 13.24 -20.58
CA VAL A 31 33.54 12.93 -19.21
C VAL A 31 32.35 12.46 -18.40
N TYR A 32 32.48 11.29 -17.77
CA TYR A 32 31.49 10.71 -16.89
C TYR A 32 32.06 10.45 -15.49
N ARG A 33 31.50 11.08 -14.46
CA ARG A 33 31.96 10.94 -13.07
C ARG A 33 31.13 9.90 -12.32
N PHE A 34 31.78 8.85 -11.83
CA PHE A 34 31.24 7.93 -10.84
C PHE A 34 31.76 8.28 -9.44
N HIS A 35 31.14 7.69 -8.42
CA HIS A 35 31.57 7.81 -7.02
C HIS A 35 33.04 7.41 -6.78
N ASN A 36 33.56 6.48 -7.59
CA ASN A 36 34.89 5.89 -7.39
C ASN A 36 35.90 6.22 -8.51
N GLU A 37 35.44 6.57 -9.71
CA GLU A 37 36.29 6.81 -10.88
C GLU A 37 35.65 7.83 -11.84
N ILE A 38 36.48 8.48 -12.65
CA ILE A 38 36.03 9.32 -13.77
C ILE A 38 36.42 8.58 -15.05
N ILE A 39 35.47 8.41 -15.96
CA ILE A 39 35.68 7.83 -17.28
C ILE A 39 35.70 8.97 -18.28
N GLU A 40 36.75 9.04 -19.09
CA GLU A 40 36.86 9.97 -20.21
C GLU A 40 36.84 9.16 -21.50
N ILE A 41 35.94 9.49 -22.41
CA ILE A 41 35.86 8.90 -23.75
C ILE A 41 36.50 9.89 -24.72
N THR A 42 37.65 9.51 -25.26
CA THR A 42 38.37 10.30 -26.27
C THR A 42 37.78 10.08 -27.66
N LEU A 43 38.06 10.99 -28.57
CA LEU A 43 37.67 10.83 -29.98
C LEU A 43 38.37 9.62 -30.60
N GLU A 44 39.63 9.39 -30.25
CA GLU A 44 40.45 8.28 -30.74
C GLU A 44 39.84 6.92 -30.33
N ASP A 45 39.51 6.76 -29.05
CA ASP A 45 38.89 5.52 -28.54
C ASP A 45 37.52 5.26 -29.20
N TYR A 46 36.76 6.34 -29.44
CA TYR A 46 35.46 6.25 -30.10
C TYR A 46 35.55 5.77 -31.56
N LEU A 47 36.52 6.30 -32.31
CA LEU A 47 36.76 5.93 -33.71
C LEU A 47 37.36 4.52 -33.84
N GLU A 48 38.16 4.08 -32.86
CA GLU A 48 38.68 2.70 -32.81
C GLU A 48 37.52 1.68 -32.66
N GLU A 49 36.55 1.96 -31.79
CA GLU A 49 35.39 1.09 -31.58
C GLU A 49 34.31 1.21 -32.67
N ASN A 50 34.31 2.31 -33.44
CA ASN A 50 33.28 2.61 -34.44
C ASN A 50 33.93 3.12 -35.75
N PRO A 51 34.54 2.23 -36.56
CA PRO A 51 35.25 2.61 -37.78
C PRO A 51 34.35 3.20 -38.88
N ASP A 52 33.03 3.04 -38.75
CA ASP A 52 31.99 3.58 -39.63
C ASP A 52 31.57 5.02 -39.28
N LYS A 53 32.06 5.57 -38.17
CA LYS A 53 31.66 6.89 -37.67
C LYS A 53 32.73 7.95 -37.92
N THR A 54 32.29 9.20 -37.87
CA THR A 54 33.11 10.38 -38.15
C THR A 54 33.29 11.22 -36.89
N GLU A 55 34.30 12.10 -36.90
CA GLU A 55 34.50 13.11 -35.84
C GLU A 55 33.24 13.96 -35.58
N HIS A 56 32.43 14.18 -36.63
CA HIS A 56 31.14 14.86 -36.52
C HIS A 56 30.17 14.13 -35.58
N ASP A 57 30.09 12.80 -35.67
CA ASP A 57 29.20 11.98 -34.83
C ASP A 57 29.64 12.04 -33.36
N PHE A 58 30.95 12.09 -33.11
CA PHE A 58 31.48 12.29 -31.77
C PHE A 58 31.14 13.69 -31.24
N ALA A 59 31.24 14.73 -32.07
CA ALA A 59 30.86 16.09 -31.69
C ALA A 59 29.36 16.20 -31.35
N GLU A 60 28.49 15.53 -32.11
CA GLU A 60 27.06 15.43 -31.79
C GLU A 60 26.82 14.75 -30.44
N LEU A 61 27.48 13.61 -30.19
CA LEU A 61 27.40 12.91 -28.91
C LEU A 61 27.94 13.76 -27.75
N LYS A 62 29.02 14.51 -27.97
CA LYS A 62 29.55 15.44 -26.97
C LYS A 62 28.56 16.56 -26.68
N ALA A 63 27.90 17.09 -27.69
CA ALA A 63 26.86 18.11 -27.52
C ALA A 63 25.64 17.57 -26.78
N GLN A 64 25.20 16.34 -27.07
CA GLN A 64 24.13 15.66 -26.33
C GLN A 64 24.50 15.44 -24.86
N SER A 65 25.73 14.98 -24.60
CA SER A 65 26.24 14.81 -23.24
C SER A 65 26.28 16.14 -22.47
N ASP A 66 26.76 17.22 -23.10
CA ASP A 66 26.74 18.56 -22.50
C ASP A 66 25.33 19.00 -22.12
N GLN A 67 24.35 18.75 -22.99
CA GLN A 67 22.96 19.13 -22.76
C GLN A 67 22.34 18.37 -21.58
N ILE A 68 22.57 17.06 -21.50
CA ILE A 68 22.05 16.22 -20.40
C ILE A 68 22.60 16.71 -19.06
N TYR A 69 23.91 16.95 -18.97
CA TYR A 69 24.51 17.44 -17.73
C TYR A 69 24.03 18.85 -17.35
N TYR A 70 23.80 19.71 -18.35
CA TYR A 70 23.26 21.05 -18.11
C TYR A 70 21.85 20.99 -17.50
N GLU A 71 20.98 20.13 -18.04
CA GLU A 71 19.62 19.95 -17.54
C GLU A 71 19.60 19.41 -16.10
N GLN A 72 20.49 18.46 -15.80
CA GLN A 72 20.66 17.92 -14.44
C GLN A 72 21.11 19.01 -13.46
N ASP A 73 22.16 19.78 -13.79
CA ASP A 73 22.67 20.87 -12.95
C ASP A 73 21.61 21.95 -12.68
N ARG A 74 20.78 22.26 -13.69
CA ARG A 74 19.65 23.17 -13.56
C ARG A 74 18.54 22.63 -12.67
N ALA A 75 18.18 21.35 -12.81
CA ALA A 75 17.17 20.71 -11.99
C ALA A 75 17.59 20.64 -10.51
N GLU A 76 18.84 20.26 -10.23
CA GLU A 76 19.40 20.27 -8.87
C GLU A 76 19.41 21.68 -8.27
N SER A 77 19.74 22.69 -9.07
CA SER A 77 19.71 24.09 -8.65
C SER A 77 18.29 24.57 -8.34
N ALA A 78 17.28 24.20 -9.13
CA ALA A 78 15.88 24.54 -8.91
C ALA A 78 15.33 23.92 -7.60
N GLN A 79 15.65 22.64 -7.37
CA GLN A 79 15.29 21.92 -6.15
C GLN A 79 15.95 22.53 -4.91
N THR A 80 17.24 22.86 -4.98
CA THR A 80 17.99 23.42 -3.84
C THR A 80 17.54 24.85 -3.49
N ARG A 81 17.14 25.64 -4.50
CA ARG A 81 16.64 27.01 -4.30
C ARG A 81 15.19 27.07 -3.81
N LYS A 82 14.52 25.92 -3.68
CA LYS A 82 13.09 25.82 -3.33
C LYS A 82 12.18 26.58 -4.30
N ASP A 83 12.59 26.69 -5.56
CA ASP A 83 11.74 27.25 -6.62
C ASP A 83 10.58 26.30 -6.96
N ASP A 84 10.73 25.02 -6.60
CA ASP A 84 9.66 24.05 -6.58
C ASP A 84 8.88 24.16 -5.26
N SER A 85 7.66 24.67 -5.37
CA SER A 85 6.73 24.80 -4.25
C SER A 85 6.51 23.45 -3.57
N LEU A 86 6.94 23.33 -2.31
CA LEU A 86 6.61 22.19 -1.42
C LEU A 86 5.09 22.00 -1.25
N THR A 87 4.30 23.02 -1.59
CA THR A 87 2.85 23.04 -1.40
C THR A 87 2.06 22.34 -2.51
N GLY A 88 2.74 21.73 -3.50
CA GLY A 88 2.11 20.95 -4.56
C GLY A 88 1.73 19.51 -4.20
N LEU A 89 1.95 19.07 -2.96
CA LEU A 89 1.59 17.73 -2.49
C LEU A 89 0.21 17.74 -1.80
N GLU A 90 -0.84 18.04 -2.56
CA GLU A 90 -2.23 17.97 -2.08
C GLU A 90 -2.70 16.52 -1.83
N GLU A 91 -1.84 15.53 -2.08
CA GLU A 91 -2.08 14.10 -1.80
C GLU A 91 -2.06 13.78 -0.28
N SER A 92 -1.54 14.66 0.57
CA SER A 92 -1.52 14.42 2.03
C SER A 92 -2.89 14.55 2.71
N LYS A 93 -3.97 14.87 1.98
CA LYS A 93 -5.31 15.00 2.55
C LYS A 93 -6.11 13.69 2.57
N VAL A 94 -5.58 12.61 1.98
CA VAL A 94 -6.26 11.32 1.92
C VAL A 94 -5.28 10.24 2.39
N CYS A 95 -5.32 9.91 3.69
CA CYS A 95 -5.11 8.56 4.24
C CYS A 95 -4.94 8.66 5.77
N ALA A 96 -5.99 9.10 6.46
CA ALA A 96 -6.21 8.69 7.84
C ALA A 96 -7.35 7.67 7.84
N THR A 97 -7.16 6.57 7.12
CA THR A 97 -8.01 5.38 7.30
C THR A 97 -7.66 4.75 8.64
N ARG A 98 -8.62 4.07 9.27
CA ARG A 98 -8.37 3.30 10.50
C ARG A 98 -7.16 2.36 10.30
N PRO A 99 -6.31 2.16 11.34
CA PRO A 99 -5.19 1.23 11.27
C PRO A 99 -5.66 -0.13 10.76
N LEU A 100 -4.92 -0.70 9.82
CA LEU A 100 -5.25 -1.98 9.19
C LEU A 100 -5.50 -3.06 10.26
N ASP A 101 -4.63 -3.14 11.27
CA ASP A 101 -4.71 -4.14 12.34
C ASP A 101 -6.03 -4.09 13.12
N GLU A 102 -6.57 -2.88 13.35
CA GLU A 102 -7.86 -2.68 14.03
C GLU A 102 -9.03 -3.23 13.18
N GLU A 103 -9.00 -3.05 11.86
CA GLU A 103 -10.00 -3.60 10.94
C GLU A 103 -9.93 -5.14 10.87
N TRP A 104 -8.72 -5.69 10.88
CA TRP A 104 -8.53 -7.15 10.88
C TRP A 104 -9.01 -7.79 12.18
N GLU A 105 -8.71 -7.18 13.33
CA GLU A 105 -9.20 -7.64 14.63
C GLU A 105 -10.73 -7.58 14.74
N GLU A 106 -11.36 -6.52 14.20
CA GLU A 106 -12.82 -6.39 14.15
C GLU A 106 -13.43 -7.51 13.29
N LYS A 107 -12.89 -7.78 12.10
CA LYS A 107 -13.35 -8.87 11.23
C LYS A 107 -13.17 -10.25 11.87
N LEU A 108 -12.05 -10.48 12.55
CA LEU A 108 -11.79 -11.74 13.24
C LEU A 108 -12.80 -11.95 14.39
N THR A 109 -13.09 -10.88 15.12
CA THR A 109 -14.08 -10.87 16.21
C THR A 109 -15.48 -11.12 15.67
N GLU A 110 -15.87 -10.46 14.57
CA GLU A 110 -17.14 -10.69 13.91
C GLU A 110 -17.28 -12.14 13.41
N PHE A 111 -16.22 -12.69 12.79
CA PHE A 111 -16.20 -14.07 12.33
C PHE A 111 -16.34 -15.07 13.49
N ARG A 112 -15.60 -14.86 14.58
CA ARG A 112 -15.71 -15.67 15.81
C ARG A 112 -17.11 -15.58 16.41
N ASN A 113 -17.69 -14.38 16.46
CA ASN A 113 -19.05 -14.17 16.98
C ASN A 113 -20.09 -14.90 16.12
N ARG A 114 -19.97 -14.88 14.79
CA ARG A 114 -20.84 -15.63 13.88
C ARG A 114 -20.72 -17.14 14.09
N LEU A 115 -19.51 -17.65 14.28
CA LEU A 115 -19.27 -19.05 14.58
C LEU A 115 -19.85 -19.47 15.94
N CYS A 116 -19.66 -18.65 16.98
CA CYS A 116 -20.25 -18.88 18.29
C CYS A 116 -21.77 -18.84 18.24
N ALA A 117 -22.37 -17.87 17.53
CA ALA A 117 -23.80 -17.79 17.33
C ALA A 117 -24.36 -19.01 16.60
N ARG A 118 -23.67 -19.51 15.59
CA ARG A 118 -24.04 -20.74 14.87
C ARG A 118 -23.96 -21.99 15.75
N LYS A 119 -22.85 -22.17 16.49
CA LYS A 119 -22.70 -23.30 17.42
C LYS A 119 -23.74 -23.28 18.53
N ALA A 120 -23.99 -22.11 19.12
CA ALA A 120 -25.04 -21.91 20.10
C ALA A 120 -26.42 -22.26 19.53
N PHE A 121 -26.65 -21.97 18.24
CA PHE A 121 -27.88 -22.29 17.54
C PHE A 121 -28.03 -23.79 17.25
N GLU A 122 -26.95 -24.48 16.88
CA GLU A 122 -26.94 -25.94 16.68
C GLU A 122 -27.25 -26.65 18.02
N GLN A 123 -26.58 -26.26 19.11
CA GLN A 123 -26.84 -26.79 20.45
C GLN A 123 -28.28 -26.51 20.94
N LEU A 124 -28.84 -25.36 20.57
CA LEU A 124 -30.22 -24.97 20.88
C LEU A 124 -31.28 -25.90 20.27
N PHE A 125 -31.02 -26.40 19.07
CA PHE A 125 -31.94 -27.30 18.37
C PHE A 125 -31.82 -28.74 18.89
N GLU A 126 -30.62 -29.16 19.27
CA GLU A 126 -30.33 -30.50 19.78
C GLU A 126 -30.77 -30.71 21.24
N ALA A 127 -30.65 -29.70 22.10
CA ALA A 127 -30.79 -29.90 23.54
C ALA A 127 -32.23 -30.03 24.07
N ASP A 128 -33.27 -29.89 23.23
CA ASP A 128 -34.70 -29.85 23.60
C ASP A 128 -35.08 -28.89 24.76
N VAL A 129 -34.16 -27.97 25.12
CA VAL A 129 -34.30 -27.02 26.24
C VAL A 129 -35.40 -25.99 25.98
N LEU A 130 -35.59 -25.62 24.72
CA LEU A 130 -36.61 -24.68 24.27
C LEU A 130 -37.79 -25.39 23.62
N THR A 131 -39.00 -24.90 23.91
CA THR A 131 -40.20 -25.34 23.19
C THR A 131 -40.18 -24.83 21.75
N GLU A 132 -40.92 -25.48 20.86
CA GLU A 132 -40.97 -25.11 19.44
C GLU A 132 -41.42 -23.65 19.22
N ILE A 133 -42.33 -23.17 20.08
CA ILE A 133 -42.79 -21.77 20.07
C ILE A 133 -41.66 -20.82 20.47
N GLN A 134 -40.83 -21.20 21.46
CA GLN A 134 -39.67 -20.41 21.88
C GLN A 134 -38.60 -20.35 20.79
N LYS A 135 -38.28 -21.51 20.18
CA LYS A 135 -37.33 -21.61 19.06
C LYS A 135 -37.77 -20.73 17.88
N ARG A 136 -39.03 -20.86 17.45
CA ARG A 136 -39.61 -20.09 16.34
C ARG A 136 -39.55 -18.58 16.58
N ARG A 137 -40.02 -18.10 17.74
CA ARG A 137 -40.03 -16.67 18.07
C ARG A 137 -38.62 -16.10 18.18
N PHE A 138 -37.68 -16.85 18.77
CA PHE A 138 -36.29 -16.47 18.87
C PHE A 138 -35.64 -16.32 17.48
N CYS A 139 -35.93 -17.26 16.56
CA CYS A 139 -35.45 -17.18 15.19
C CYS A 139 -35.94 -15.94 14.45
N LEU A 140 -37.24 -15.63 14.57
CA LEU A 140 -37.85 -14.46 13.94
C LEU A 140 -37.29 -13.14 14.49
N TYR A 141 -36.99 -13.10 15.79
CA TYR A 141 -36.42 -11.92 16.44
C TYR A 141 -34.95 -11.70 16.05
N ILE A 142 -34.11 -12.72 16.17
CA ILE A 142 -32.65 -12.60 15.98
C ILE A 142 -32.23 -12.63 14.51
N PHE A 143 -32.74 -13.58 13.71
CA PHE A 143 -32.28 -13.76 12.33
C PHE A 143 -33.06 -12.92 11.32
N ARG A 144 -34.34 -12.63 11.59
CA ARG A 144 -35.17 -11.81 10.71
C ARG A 144 -35.37 -10.37 11.21
N GLY A 145 -34.82 -10.02 12.38
CA GLY A 145 -34.88 -8.66 12.94
C GLY A 145 -36.30 -8.18 13.24
N LEU A 146 -37.27 -9.08 13.42
CA LEU A 146 -38.67 -8.70 13.64
C LEU A 146 -38.91 -8.28 15.09
N SER A 147 -39.60 -7.17 15.29
CA SER A 147 -40.03 -6.72 16.62
C SER A 147 -41.06 -7.67 17.25
N THR A 148 -41.16 -7.66 18.58
CA THR A 148 -42.16 -8.43 19.33
C THR A 148 -43.60 -8.14 18.89
N ARG A 149 -43.86 -6.90 18.42
CA ARG A 149 -45.16 -6.49 17.88
C ARG A 149 -45.43 -7.09 16.49
N GLN A 150 -44.42 -7.13 15.62
CA GLN A 150 -44.53 -7.77 14.31
C GLN A 150 -44.74 -9.28 14.44
N ILE A 151 -43.97 -9.94 15.33
CA ILE A 151 -44.12 -11.37 15.62
C ILE A 151 -45.51 -11.66 16.21
N GLY A 152 -45.99 -10.82 17.14
CA GLY A 152 -47.34 -10.96 17.70
C GLY A 152 -48.43 -10.90 16.65
N ARG A 153 -48.33 -9.95 15.70
CA ARG A 153 -49.25 -9.86 14.55
C ARG A 153 -49.18 -11.11 13.66
N LEU A 154 -47.97 -11.62 13.38
CA LEU A 154 -47.78 -12.81 12.54
C LEU A 154 -48.36 -14.09 13.15
N GLU A 155 -48.30 -14.22 14.47
CA GLU A 155 -48.79 -15.40 15.18
C GLU A 155 -50.20 -15.23 15.78
N GLY A 156 -50.85 -14.09 15.55
CA GLY A 156 -52.17 -13.79 16.11
C GLY A 156 -52.18 -13.71 17.64
N THR A 157 -51.05 -13.33 18.25
CA THR A 157 -50.88 -13.29 19.72
C THR A 157 -50.50 -11.89 20.21
N SER A 158 -50.58 -11.65 21.52
CA SER A 158 -50.18 -10.37 22.09
C SER A 158 -48.66 -10.21 22.08
N HIS A 159 -48.17 -8.99 21.80
CA HIS A 159 -46.73 -8.69 21.86
C HIS A 159 -46.12 -8.98 23.24
N GLN A 160 -46.92 -8.90 24.31
CA GLN A 160 -46.53 -9.26 25.68
C GLN A 160 -46.28 -10.76 25.83
N ALA A 161 -47.10 -11.62 25.21
CA ALA A 161 -46.89 -13.07 25.21
C ALA A 161 -45.62 -13.45 24.45
N VAL A 162 -45.34 -12.77 23.33
CA VAL A 162 -44.08 -12.92 22.58
C VAL A 162 -42.88 -12.50 23.43
N ALA A 163 -42.93 -11.33 24.07
CA ALA A 163 -41.85 -10.84 24.92
C ALA A 163 -41.57 -11.78 26.09
N LYS A 164 -42.61 -12.28 26.77
CA LYS A 164 -42.48 -13.28 27.85
C LYS A 164 -41.81 -14.57 27.35
N SER A 165 -42.23 -15.06 26.19
CA SER A 165 -41.66 -16.26 25.57
C SER A 165 -40.19 -16.09 25.20
N LEU A 166 -39.79 -14.92 24.69
CA LEU A 166 -38.40 -14.61 24.35
C LEU A 166 -37.52 -14.49 25.60
N ASN A 167 -37.99 -13.79 26.63
CA ASN A 167 -37.26 -13.68 27.89
C ASN A 167 -37.06 -15.07 28.54
N LEU A 168 -38.09 -15.91 28.53
CA LEU A 168 -37.97 -17.28 29.05
C LEU A 168 -36.99 -18.13 28.25
N ALA A 169 -36.93 -17.94 26.93
CA ALA A 169 -35.97 -18.62 26.07
C ALA A 169 -34.52 -18.18 26.38
N ILE A 170 -34.28 -16.88 26.56
CA ILE A 170 -32.96 -16.33 26.92
C ILE A 170 -32.50 -16.84 28.29
N GLU A 171 -33.38 -16.86 29.29
CA GLU A 171 -33.03 -17.35 30.63
C GLU A 171 -32.69 -18.84 30.65
N LYS A 172 -33.43 -19.66 29.89
CA LYS A 172 -33.10 -21.08 29.71
C LYS A 172 -31.75 -21.28 29.03
N LEU A 173 -31.46 -20.46 28.02
CA LEU A 173 -30.18 -20.49 27.33
C LEU A 173 -29.01 -20.14 28.25
N LYS A 174 -29.15 -19.08 29.04
CA LYS A 174 -28.13 -18.69 30.02
C LYS A 174 -27.82 -19.81 31.00
N LYS A 175 -28.84 -20.52 31.52
CA LYS A 175 -28.64 -21.66 32.41
C LYS A 175 -27.91 -22.82 31.73
N PHE A 176 -28.33 -23.15 30.50
CA PHE A 176 -27.68 -24.20 29.72
C PHE A 176 -26.20 -23.92 29.47
N PHE A 177 -25.84 -22.68 29.11
CA PHE A 177 -24.43 -22.30 28.92
C PHE A 177 -23.65 -22.21 30.23
N ALA A 178 -24.29 -21.86 31.34
CA ALA A 178 -23.66 -21.85 32.66
C ALA A 178 -23.42 -23.27 33.23
N GLU A 179 -24.19 -24.27 32.80
CA GLU A 179 -24.04 -25.67 33.22
C GLU A 179 -23.01 -26.44 32.36
N GLN A 180 -22.63 -25.93 31.18
CA GLN A 180 -21.62 -26.54 30.30
C GLN A 180 -20.22 -25.93 30.39
N GLY A 181 -20.03 -24.88 31.20
CA GLY A 181 -18.72 -24.29 31.52
C GLY A 181 -18.16 -24.83 32.83
#